data_AF-A0A369JMY9-F1
#
_entry.id   AF-A0A369JMY9-F1
#
_cell.length_a   1.000
_cell.length_b   1.000
_cell.length_c   1.000
_cell.angle_alpha   90.00
_cell.angle_beta   90.00
_cell.angle_gamma   90.00
#
_symmetry.space_group_name_H-M   'P 1'
#
loop_
_entity.id
_entity.type
_entity.pdbx_description
1 polymer ?
#
loop_
_entity_poly.entity_id
_entity_poly.type
_entity_poly.pdbx_seq_one_letter_code
_entity_poly.pdbx_strand_id
1 'polypeptide(L)'
;MSKEQSTSNAKLLGNNNPRGKNQHKDCPPSDDPRVPELLRAYQRKGIFDRKRISSLLRSEHGIKMSESTVARRRRELGLRGSGRTTQELPDSVKRQLVLDQLAKDPTGKIGAATVKTRIFRDTGIDLTREWIRNEMRILAPEAYEARRCCPRATARTSTNRTARVNPESSSSLITHCGSTGDLDADIDMNHDSPSRVSRAPSVSFSLNSTIWDDHSDVHERLALSTMEQSHNVETPTRSSLPQSHSELVPDNQPTCADSPAPSLPTLMDMLKDATPRMTDLTQSLRTMEHSTEPLKQAAYDGVLKCMEAAAMLERQLARVASRSAPHLLEGDVRTRR
;
A
#
# COMPACT_ATOMS: atom_id res chain seq x y z
N MET A 1 35.19 -45.82 -25.16
CA MET A 1 34.02 -46.07 -26.01
C MET A 1 33.23 -44.77 -26.11
N SER A 2 33.31 -44.15 -27.28
CA SER A 2 32.85 -42.81 -27.60
C SER A 2 31.41 -42.82 -28.08
N LYS A 3 30.56 -41.92 -27.58
CA LYS A 3 29.34 -41.48 -28.27
C LYS A 3 29.06 -40.00 -27.95
N GLU A 4 29.80 -39.14 -28.63
CA GLU A 4 29.31 -37.81 -28.99
C GLU A 4 28.34 -38.00 -30.17
N GLN A 5 27.06 -37.68 -29.98
CA GLN A 5 26.11 -37.58 -31.08
C GLN A 5 25.43 -36.21 -31.04
N SER A 6 25.90 -35.38 -31.98
CA SER A 6 25.30 -34.16 -32.49
C SER A 6 23.80 -34.28 -32.72
N THR A 7 23.03 -33.36 -32.16
CA THR A 7 21.69 -33.01 -32.63
C THR A 7 21.60 -31.50 -32.87
N SER A 8 22.40 -31.03 -33.83
CA SER A 8 22.25 -29.71 -34.45
C SER A 8 21.05 -29.72 -35.40
N ASN A 9 19.82 -29.85 -34.86
CA ASN A 9 18.61 -29.61 -35.63
C ASN A 9 18.18 -28.14 -35.42
N ALA A 10 19.06 -27.24 -35.86
CA ALA A 10 18.84 -25.80 -35.83
C ALA A 10 17.76 -25.47 -36.86
N LYS A 11 16.51 -25.52 -36.39
CA LYS A 11 15.33 -25.02 -37.07
C LYS A 11 15.62 -23.57 -37.46
N LEU A 12 15.93 -23.37 -38.75
CA LEU A 12 15.89 -22.07 -39.43
C LEU A 12 14.43 -21.59 -39.39
N LEU A 13 13.99 -21.15 -38.22
CA LEU A 13 12.75 -20.41 -38.03
C LEU A 13 12.93 -19.15 -38.85
N GLY A 14 12.30 -19.13 -40.03
CA GLY A 14 12.32 -18.00 -40.95
C GLY A 14 12.10 -16.71 -40.16
N ASN A 15 13.14 -15.89 -40.10
CA ASN A 15 13.07 -14.61 -39.44
C ASN A 15 11.99 -13.81 -40.17
N ASN A 16 10.81 -13.61 -39.54
CA ASN A 16 9.66 -12.93 -40.14
C ASN A 16 9.95 -11.47 -40.53
N ASN A 17 11.17 -10.99 -40.26
CA ASN A 17 11.71 -9.72 -40.73
C ASN A 17 12.99 -9.93 -41.56
N PRO A 18 12.89 -10.43 -42.82
CA PRO A 18 14.05 -10.71 -43.67
C PRO A 18 14.85 -9.45 -44.05
N ARG A 19 14.27 -8.26 -43.89
CA ARG A 19 14.93 -6.98 -44.15
C ARG A 19 15.59 -6.36 -42.92
N GLY A 20 15.38 -6.92 -41.72
CA GLY A 20 15.88 -6.36 -40.47
C GLY A 20 15.44 -4.91 -40.18
N LYS A 21 14.44 -4.39 -40.91
CA LYS A 21 13.96 -3.01 -40.72
C LYS A 21 12.97 -3.00 -39.58
N ASN A 22 13.50 -2.88 -38.37
CA ASN A 22 12.69 -2.66 -37.17
C ASN A 22 11.92 -1.35 -37.40
N GLN A 23 10.60 -1.38 -37.33
CA GLN A 23 9.72 -0.23 -37.61
C GLN A 23 9.86 0.92 -36.58
N HIS A 24 10.85 0.83 -35.68
CA HIS A 24 10.99 1.68 -34.51
C HIS A 24 12.38 2.32 -34.48
N LYS A 25 12.72 3.13 -35.50
CA LYS A 25 13.99 3.87 -35.54
C LYS A 25 14.17 4.84 -34.37
N ASP A 26 13.05 5.36 -33.87
CA ASP A 26 13.01 6.40 -32.85
C ASP A 26 12.92 5.86 -31.40
N CYS A 27 12.80 4.54 -31.22
CA CYS A 27 12.71 3.95 -29.90
C CYS A 27 14.12 3.69 -29.34
N PRO A 28 14.40 4.07 -28.08
CA PRO A 28 15.68 3.73 -27.46
C PRO A 28 15.87 2.20 -27.43
N PRO A 29 17.13 1.73 -27.49
CA PRO A 29 17.45 0.32 -27.38
C PRO A 29 16.97 -0.24 -26.05
N SER A 30 16.88 -1.58 -25.97
CA SER A 30 16.27 -2.20 -24.81
C SER A 30 17.01 -1.93 -23.50
N ASP A 31 18.33 -1.78 -23.61
CA ASP A 31 19.25 -1.75 -22.49
C ASP A 31 19.72 -0.32 -22.18
N ASP A 32 18.97 0.70 -22.64
CA ASP A 32 19.26 2.09 -22.28
C ASP A 32 19.08 2.29 -20.76
N PRO A 33 20.16 2.57 -19.99
CA PRO A 33 20.10 2.73 -18.54
C PRO A 33 19.32 3.97 -18.09
N ARG A 34 19.07 4.93 -18.98
CA ARG A 34 18.32 6.16 -18.65
C ARG A 34 16.85 5.88 -18.41
N VAL A 35 16.25 4.98 -19.20
CA VAL A 35 14.83 4.63 -19.11
C VAL A 35 14.45 4.11 -17.70
N PRO A 36 15.14 3.11 -17.11
CA PRO A 36 14.77 2.60 -15.80
C PRO A 36 14.97 3.65 -14.69
N GLU A 37 15.98 4.50 -14.79
CA GLU A 37 16.20 5.60 -13.84
C GLU A 37 15.04 6.61 -13.87
N LEU A 38 14.60 7.01 -15.06
CA LEU A 38 13.48 7.92 -15.23
C LEU A 38 12.16 7.31 -14.75
N LEU A 39 11.90 6.04 -15.05
CA LEU A 39 10.70 5.34 -14.57
C LEU A 39 10.68 5.26 -13.03
N ARG A 40 11.82 4.99 -12.38
CA ARG A 40 11.94 5.04 -10.92
C ARG A 40 11.76 6.46 -10.38
N ALA A 41 12.25 7.48 -11.08
CA ALA A 41 12.06 8.88 -10.69
C ALA A 41 10.58 9.29 -10.76
N TYR A 42 9.85 8.91 -11.82
CA TYR A 42 8.41 9.17 -11.93
C TYR A 42 7.59 8.38 -10.91
N GLN A 43 7.99 7.14 -10.61
CA GLN A 43 7.40 6.37 -9.51
C GLN A 43 7.54 7.15 -8.19
N ARG A 44 8.75 7.60 -7.81
CA ARG A 44 8.98 8.42 -6.60
C ARG A 44 8.13 9.69 -6.55
N LYS A 45 7.79 10.28 -7.70
CA LYS A 45 6.87 11.42 -7.82
C LYS A 45 5.38 11.05 -7.70
N GLY A 46 5.05 9.76 -7.57
CA GLY A 46 3.68 9.23 -7.51
C GLY A 46 2.97 9.22 -8.86
N ILE A 47 3.71 9.24 -9.98
CA ILE A 47 3.14 9.25 -11.33
C ILE A 47 3.09 7.82 -11.86
N PHE A 48 1.90 7.23 -11.88
CA PHE A 48 1.70 5.84 -12.33
C PHE A 48 0.96 5.70 -13.66
N ASP A 49 0.41 6.79 -14.21
CA ASP A 49 -0.32 6.74 -15.48
C ASP A 49 0.65 6.62 -16.66
N ARG A 50 0.51 5.52 -17.43
CA ARG A 50 1.36 5.23 -18.60
C ARG A 50 1.25 6.29 -19.70
N LYS A 51 0.08 6.90 -19.88
CA LYS A 51 -0.15 7.99 -20.85
C LYS A 51 0.68 9.20 -20.47
N ARG A 52 0.55 9.59 -19.21
CA ARG A 52 1.29 10.72 -18.63
C ARG A 52 2.80 10.48 -18.67
N ILE A 53 3.27 9.29 -18.30
CA ILE A 53 4.70 8.94 -18.35
C ILE A 53 5.24 9.00 -19.79
N SER A 54 4.52 8.44 -20.77
CA SER A 54 4.93 8.50 -22.19
C SER A 54 5.05 9.95 -22.69
N SER A 55 4.09 10.81 -22.32
CA SER A 55 4.15 12.24 -22.62
C SER A 55 5.36 12.91 -21.99
N LEU A 56 5.64 12.64 -20.71
CA LEU A 56 6.77 13.24 -19.98
C LEU A 56 8.12 12.79 -20.54
N LEU A 57 8.28 11.50 -20.82
CA LEU A 57 9.49 10.96 -21.46
C LEU A 57 9.77 11.64 -22.81
N ARG A 58 8.71 11.93 -23.59
CA ARG A 58 8.85 12.64 -24.86
C ARG A 58 9.18 14.12 -24.67
N SER A 59 8.47 14.82 -23.79
CA SER A 59 8.62 16.28 -23.64
C SER A 59 9.88 16.68 -22.87
N GLU A 60 10.22 15.97 -21.80
CA GLU A 60 11.33 16.32 -20.90
C GLU A 60 12.66 15.71 -21.36
N HIS A 61 12.62 14.51 -21.97
CA HIS A 61 13.82 13.72 -22.26
C HIS A 61 14.01 13.38 -23.74
N GLY A 62 13.07 13.75 -24.62
CA GLY A 62 13.13 13.42 -26.04
C GLY A 62 12.98 11.93 -26.35
N ILE A 63 12.58 11.11 -25.37
CA ILE A 63 12.47 9.66 -25.52
C ILE A 63 11.07 9.33 -26.04
N LYS A 64 10.99 8.86 -27.29
CA LYS A 64 9.73 8.41 -27.89
C LYS A 64 9.48 6.94 -27.49
N MET A 65 8.50 6.73 -26.61
CA MET A 65 8.07 5.39 -26.18
C MET A 65 6.55 5.30 -26.14
N SER A 66 5.97 4.20 -26.63
CA SER A 66 4.52 3.97 -26.57
C SER A 66 4.06 3.62 -25.14
N GLU A 67 2.78 3.83 -24.84
CA GLU A 67 2.18 3.47 -23.56
C GLU A 67 2.37 1.98 -23.20
N SER A 68 2.26 1.09 -24.20
CA SER A 68 2.42 -0.35 -24.02
C SER A 68 3.85 -0.72 -23.65
N THR A 69 4.85 -0.09 -24.29
CA THR A 69 6.27 -0.29 -23.95
C THR A 69 6.57 0.24 -22.55
N VAL A 70 6.04 1.40 -22.15
CA VAL A 70 6.17 1.92 -20.77
C VAL A 70 5.60 0.93 -19.75
N ALA A 71 4.40 0.38 -20.01
CA ALA A 71 3.78 -0.60 -19.13
C ALA A 71 4.61 -1.88 -19.00
N ARG A 72 5.14 -2.40 -20.12
CA ARG A 72 6.02 -3.58 -20.13
C ARG A 72 7.29 -3.34 -19.31
N ARG A 73 7.99 -2.22 -19.57
CA ARG A 73 9.21 -1.82 -18.85
C ARG A 73 9.01 -1.67 -17.35
N ARG A 74 7.91 -1.04 -16.94
CA ARG A 74 7.57 -0.92 -15.52
C ARG A 74 7.36 -2.29 -14.88
N ARG A 75 6.75 -3.23 -15.60
CA ARG A 75 6.55 -4.60 -15.13
C ARG A 75 7.88 -5.34 -14.96
N GLU A 76 8.79 -5.23 -15.94
CA GLU A 76 10.16 -5.78 -15.89
C GLU A 76 10.95 -5.22 -14.69
N LEU A 77 10.77 -3.94 -14.35
CA LEU A 77 11.42 -3.28 -13.22
C LEU A 77 10.74 -3.51 -11.87
N GLY A 78 9.64 -4.26 -11.81
CA GLY A 78 8.86 -4.45 -10.58
C GLY A 78 8.13 -3.19 -10.08
N LEU A 79 7.98 -2.16 -10.93
CA LEU A 79 7.33 -0.89 -10.61
C LEU A 79 5.80 -1.02 -10.67
N ARG A 80 5.24 -1.61 -9.61
CA ARG A 80 3.80 -1.89 -9.46
C ARG A 80 3.03 -0.64 -8.99
N GLY A 81 1.72 -0.61 -9.29
CA GLY A 81 0.80 0.42 -8.79
C GLY A 81 -0.01 -0.07 -7.59
N SER A 82 -0.75 0.83 -6.93
CA SER A 82 -1.40 0.55 -5.64
C SER A 82 -2.23 -0.73 -5.56
N GLY A 83 -2.99 -1.06 -6.60
CA GLY A 83 -3.92 -2.21 -6.58
C GLY A 83 -3.18 -3.52 -6.32
N ARG A 84 -2.17 -3.79 -7.17
CA ARG A 84 -1.36 -5.00 -7.08
C ARG A 84 -0.51 -5.03 -5.80
N THR A 85 0.11 -3.91 -5.45
CA THR A 85 0.91 -3.79 -4.22
C THR A 85 0.07 -4.04 -2.97
N THR A 86 -1.19 -3.59 -2.94
CA THR A 86 -2.09 -3.84 -1.80
C THR A 86 -2.54 -5.30 -1.71
N GLN A 87 -2.71 -5.98 -2.85
CA GLN A 87 -3.09 -7.40 -2.88
C GLN A 87 -1.93 -8.32 -2.46
N GLU A 88 -0.70 -7.99 -2.86
CA GLU A 88 0.47 -8.84 -2.62
C GLU A 88 1.07 -8.66 -1.23
N LEU A 89 0.89 -7.49 -0.60
CA LEU A 89 1.41 -7.24 0.74
C LEU A 89 0.56 -7.92 1.82
N PRO A 90 1.19 -8.58 2.82
CA PRO A 90 0.50 -9.12 3.98
C PRO A 90 -0.28 -8.04 4.73
N ASP A 91 -1.46 -8.40 5.23
CA ASP A 91 -2.34 -7.49 5.97
C ASP A 91 -1.65 -6.88 7.20
N SER A 92 -0.85 -7.66 7.93
CA SER A 92 -0.07 -7.18 9.09
C SER A 92 0.84 -6.00 8.73
N VAL A 93 1.58 -6.10 7.62
CA VAL A 93 2.49 -5.05 7.15
C VAL A 93 1.70 -3.81 6.72
N LYS A 94 0.60 -3.99 5.97
CA LYS A 94 -0.24 -2.87 5.54
C LYS A 94 -0.85 -2.13 6.74
N ARG A 95 -1.30 -2.86 7.77
CA ARG A 95 -1.84 -2.29 9.01
C ARG A 95 -0.78 -1.50 9.76
N GLN A 96 0.42 -2.05 9.88
CA GLN A 96 1.54 -1.38 10.52
C GLN A 96 1.88 -0.06 9.82
N LEU A 97 1.93 -0.04 8.48
CA LEU A 97 2.17 1.19 7.71
C LEU A 97 1.13 2.28 7.98
N VAL A 98 -0.13 1.91 8.17
CA VAL A 98 -1.19 2.86 8.54
C VAL A 98 -1.04 3.33 9.98
N LEU A 99 -0.78 2.40 10.91
CA LEU A 99 -0.59 2.70 12.33
C LEU A 99 0.59 3.66 12.55
N ASP A 100 1.72 3.43 11.88
CA ASP A 100 2.91 4.28 11.95
C ASP A 100 2.61 5.72 11.51
N GLN A 101 1.75 5.89 10.49
CA GLN A 101 1.35 7.21 10.02
C GLN A 101 0.29 7.88 10.90
N LEU A 102 -0.59 7.11 11.53
CA LEU A 102 -1.53 7.62 12.53
C LEU A 102 -0.81 8.05 13.81
N ALA A 103 0.22 7.31 14.24
CA ALA A 103 1.05 7.68 15.38
C ALA A 103 1.77 9.03 15.18
N LYS A 104 2.10 9.39 13.93
CA LYS A 104 2.67 10.70 13.56
C LYS A 104 1.64 11.84 13.57
N ASP A 105 0.33 11.55 13.61
CA ASP A 105 -0.73 12.55 13.72
C ASP A 105 -1.63 12.29 14.94
N PRO A 106 -1.18 12.69 16.15
CA PRO A 106 -1.99 12.53 17.36
C PRO A 106 -3.29 13.32 17.31
N THR A 107 -3.41 14.33 16.43
CA THR A 107 -4.63 15.14 16.30
C THR A 107 -5.72 14.44 15.50
N GLY A 108 -5.39 13.37 14.77
CA GLY A 108 -6.34 12.63 13.95
C GLY A 108 -6.97 13.47 12.83
N LYS A 109 -6.30 14.53 12.35
CA LYS A 109 -6.82 15.43 11.31
C LYS A 109 -6.51 14.95 9.90
N ILE A 110 -5.49 14.11 9.71
CA ILE A 110 -5.12 13.61 8.38
C ILE A 110 -6.13 12.61 7.81
N GLY A 111 -6.54 12.82 6.56
CA GLY A 111 -7.42 11.89 5.86
C GLY A 111 -6.66 10.76 5.16
N ALA A 112 -7.39 9.71 4.74
CA ALA A 112 -6.81 8.53 4.07
C ALA A 112 -5.99 8.88 2.81
N ALA A 113 -6.35 9.93 2.07
CA ALA A 113 -5.57 10.37 0.90
C ALA A 113 -4.19 10.91 1.32
N THR A 114 -4.13 11.71 2.38
CA THR A 114 -2.88 12.24 2.93
C THR A 114 -2.03 11.13 3.53
N VAL A 115 -2.65 10.20 4.28
CA VAL A 115 -1.97 9.01 4.82
C VAL A 115 -1.35 8.21 3.69
N LYS A 116 -2.11 7.92 2.62
CA LYS A 116 -1.59 7.23 1.42
C LYS A 116 -0.34 7.91 0.86
N THR A 117 -0.39 9.22 0.65
CA THR A 117 0.76 9.99 0.13
C THR A 117 1.96 9.94 1.08
N ARG A 118 1.73 9.98 2.40
CA ARG A 118 2.82 9.88 3.40
C ARG A 118 3.44 8.49 3.44
N ILE A 119 2.64 7.42 3.44
CA ILE A 119 3.14 6.04 3.32
C ILE A 119 4.02 5.92 2.08
N PHE A 120 3.49 6.36 0.93
CA PHE A 120 4.22 6.28 -0.33
C PHE A 120 5.54 7.04 -0.30
N ARG A 121 5.57 8.25 0.26
CA ARG A 121 6.79 9.06 0.35
C ARG A 121 7.82 8.44 1.29
N ASP A 122 7.38 7.91 2.41
CA ASP A 122 8.28 7.42 3.46
C ASP A 122 8.83 6.02 3.12
N THR A 123 8.04 5.13 2.48
CA THR A 123 8.44 3.74 2.21
C THR A 123 8.53 3.36 0.74
N GLY A 124 8.02 4.19 -0.17
CA GLY A 124 7.89 3.85 -1.60
C GLY A 124 6.76 2.86 -1.92
N ILE A 125 6.00 2.41 -0.91
CA ILE A 125 4.90 1.46 -1.06
C ILE A 125 3.59 2.20 -1.31
N ASP A 126 2.91 1.89 -2.41
CA ASP A 126 1.63 2.49 -2.75
C ASP A 126 0.48 1.56 -2.32
N LEU A 127 -0.38 2.03 -1.42
CA LEU A 127 -1.57 1.29 -0.99
C LEU A 127 -2.84 1.90 -1.60
N THR A 128 -3.92 1.11 -1.75
CA THR A 128 -5.20 1.65 -2.21
C THR A 128 -5.82 2.53 -1.13
N ARG A 129 -6.47 3.62 -1.57
CA ARG A 129 -7.08 4.60 -0.67
C ARG A 129 -8.24 3.99 0.11
N GLU A 130 -8.99 3.10 -0.52
CA GLU A 130 -10.14 2.39 0.03
C GLU A 130 -9.72 1.49 1.18
N TRP A 131 -8.63 0.74 1.00
CA TRP A 131 -8.08 -0.12 2.03
C TRP A 131 -7.62 0.71 3.24
N ILE A 132 -6.84 1.78 3.03
CA ILE A 132 -6.41 2.69 4.11
C ILE A 132 -7.63 3.29 4.83
N ARG A 133 -8.67 3.70 4.09
CA ARG A 133 -9.89 4.29 4.67
C ARG A 133 -10.60 3.31 5.61
N ASN A 134 -10.71 2.06 5.21
CA ASN A 134 -11.32 1.02 6.03
C ASN A 134 -10.49 0.75 7.28
N GLU A 135 -9.17 0.66 7.13
CA GLU A 135 -8.28 0.40 8.25
C GLU A 135 -8.27 1.55 9.26
N MET A 136 -8.23 2.81 8.80
CA MET A 136 -8.34 3.99 9.68
C MET A 136 -9.65 4.01 10.48
N ARG A 137 -10.74 3.47 9.93
CA ARG A 137 -12.03 3.37 10.62
C ARG A 137 -12.00 2.33 11.75
N ILE A 138 -11.24 1.25 11.56
CA ILE A 138 -11.06 0.19 12.57
C ILE A 138 -10.13 0.67 13.68
N LEU A 139 -8.98 1.26 13.32
CA LEU A 139 -7.94 1.63 14.28
C LEU A 139 -8.26 2.89 15.10
N ALA A 140 -8.94 3.87 14.51
CA ALA A 140 -9.24 5.15 15.16
C ALA A 140 -10.63 5.67 14.76
N PRO A 141 -11.71 5.02 15.22
CA PRO A 141 -13.09 5.37 14.85
C PRO A 141 -13.44 6.81 15.23
N GLU A 142 -13.07 7.26 16.44
CA GLU A 142 -13.34 8.60 16.95
C GLU A 142 -12.72 9.69 16.07
N ALA A 143 -11.43 9.57 15.74
CA ALA A 143 -10.74 10.50 14.85
C ALA A 143 -11.34 10.48 13.42
N TYR A 144 -11.82 9.33 12.97
CA TYR A 144 -12.46 9.21 11.67
C TYR A 144 -13.82 9.90 11.62
N GLU A 145 -14.63 9.77 12.67
CA GLU A 145 -15.94 10.41 12.78
C GLU A 145 -15.83 11.92 12.94
N ALA A 146 -14.89 12.40 13.77
CA ALA A 146 -14.62 13.83 13.94
C ALA A 146 -14.35 14.54 12.61
N ARG A 147 -13.65 13.88 11.67
CA ARG A 147 -13.39 14.43 10.32
C ARG A 147 -14.61 14.46 9.41
N ARG A 148 -15.59 13.58 9.61
CA ARG A 148 -16.83 13.57 8.83
C ARG A 148 -17.76 14.73 9.20
N CYS A 149 -17.69 15.17 10.46
CA CYS A 149 -18.49 16.26 11.00
C CYS A 149 -18.08 17.65 10.51
N CYS A 150 -16.94 17.78 9.82
CA CYS A 150 -16.65 18.96 9.02
C CYS A 150 -17.23 18.73 7.62
N PRO A 151 -18.49 19.13 7.33
CA PRO A 151 -19.00 19.06 5.98
C PRO A 151 -17.98 19.76 5.11
N ARG A 152 -17.46 19.02 4.13
CA ARG A 152 -16.52 19.51 3.14
C ARG A 152 -17.20 20.73 2.54
N ALA A 153 -16.85 21.93 3.03
CA ALA A 153 -17.62 23.16 2.80
C ALA A 153 -17.96 23.16 1.33
N THR A 154 -19.24 22.92 1.04
CA THR A 154 -19.72 22.51 -0.28
C THR A 154 -19.20 23.56 -1.23
N ALA A 155 -18.19 23.15 -1.99
CA ALA A 155 -17.38 24.08 -2.72
C ALA A 155 -18.29 24.71 -3.75
N ARG A 156 -18.36 26.04 -3.67
CA ARG A 156 -18.48 26.94 -4.81
C ARG A 156 -19.58 26.50 -5.77
N THR A 157 -20.80 26.94 -5.46
CA THR A 157 -21.75 27.27 -6.51
C THR A 157 -20.99 28.11 -7.53
N SER A 158 -20.74 27.50 -8.69
CA SER A 158 -20.21 28.13 -9.89
C SER A 158 -21.28 29.09 -10.42
N THR A 159 -21.65 30.11 -9.66
CA THR A 159 -22.38 31.28 -10.17
C THR A 159 -21.36 32.18 -10.86
N ASN A 160 -20.82 31.71 -11.98
CA ASN A 160 -20.20 32.57 -12.99
C ASN A 160 -20.41 31.89 -14.35
N ARG A 161 -21.68 31.76 -14.72
CA ARG A 161 -22.09 31.64 -16.12
C ARG A 161 -23.41 32.39 -16.34
N THR A 162 -23.52 33.58 -15.76
CA THR A 162 -24.47 34.56 -16.30
C THR A 162 -23.81 35.14 -17.53
N ALA A 163 -24.33 34.73 -18.68
CA ALA A 163 -24.06 35.33 -19.95
C ALA A 163 -24.18 36.86 -19.84
N ARG A 164 -23.07 37.58 -20.02
CA ARG A 164 -23.13 38.95 -20.51
C ARG A 164 -23.43 38.83 -22.00
N VAL A 165 -24.69 38.61 -22.30
CA VAL A 165 -25.25 38.92 -23.62
C VAL A 165 -25.05 40.41 -23.80
N ASN A 166 -24.39 40.76 -24.89
CA ASN A 166 -24.19 42.12 -25.35
C ASN A 166 -25.44 42.48 -26.18
N PRO A 167 -26.34 43.39 -25.73
CA PRO A 167 -27.36 43.91 -26.60
C PRO A 167 -26.78 45.09 -27.39
N GLU A 168 -26.86 44.96 -28.71
CA GLU A 168 -26.66 46.01 -29.69
C GLU A 168 -27.50 47.25 -29.33
N SER A 169 -26.90 48.46 -29.40
CA SER A 169 -27.52 49.65 -30.00
C SER A 169 -26.61 50.88 -29.92
N SER A 170 -26.09 51.23 -31.10
CA SER A 170 -26.22 52.55 -31.75
C SER A 170 -25.46 53.78 -31.24
N SER A 171 -24.82 54.44 -32.22
CA SER A 171 -24.51 55.89 -32.30
C SER A 171 -23.30 56.36 -31.45
N SER A 172 -22.30 57.11 -31.92
CA SER A 172 -22.10 57.89 -33.14
C SER A 172 -20.64 58.41 -33.19
N LEU A 173 -20.16 58.60 -34.43
CA LEU A 173 -19.26 59.67 -34.91
C LEU A 173 -17.78 59.73 -34.47
N ILE A 174 -17.00 60.14 -35.48
CA ILE A 174 -15.66 60.78 -35.48
C ILE A 174 -14.46 59.81 -35.58
N THR A 175 -13.44 59.93 -36.44
CA THR A 175 -13.12 60.56 -37.75
C THR A 175 -11.61 60.28 -37.97
N HIS A 176 -11.20 59.71 -39.12
CA HIS A 176 -9.84 59.72 -39.75
C HIS A 176 -8.60 59.20 -38.94
N CYS A 177 -7.48 58.71 -39.49
CA CYS A 177 -6.87 58.64 -40.84
C CYS A 177 -5.64 57.69 -40.81
N GLY A 178 -5.34 57.05 -41.97
CA GLY A 178 -4.00 56.63 -42.45
C GLY A 178 -3.36 55.41 -41.76
N SER A 179 -2.67 54.48 -42.40
CA SER A 179 -2.06 54.34 -43.74
C SER A 179 -1.79 52.85 -43.93
N THR A 180 -2.32 52.21 -44.97
CA THR A 180 -1.58 51.76 -46.18
C THR A 180 -0.23 51.09 -45.92
N GLY A 181 -0.17 49.79 -46.19
CA GLY A 181 1.03 48.97 -46.17
C GLY A 181 0.72 47.61 -46.79
N ASP A 182 0.41 47.65 -48.09
CA ASP A 182 0.30 46.52 -49.01
C ASP A 182 1.56 45.65 -48.96
N LEU A 183 1.39 44.34 -48.78
CA LEU A 183 2.24 43.33 -49.40
C LEU A 183 1.37 42.13 -49.78
N ASP A 184 1.09 42.07 -51.08
CA ASP A 184 0.57 40.94 -51.82
C ASP A 184 1.44 39.69 -51.60
N ALA A 185 0.78 38.58 -51.29
CA ALA A 185 1.29 37.26 -51.59
C ALA A 185 0.10 36.35 -51.89
N ASP A 186 -0.22 36.29 -53.19
CA ASP A 186 -1.03 35.26 -53.81
C ASP A 186 -0.52 33.88 -53.41
N ILE A 187 -1.31 33.14 -52.63
CA ILE A 187 -1.20 31.68 -52.56
C ILE A 187 -2.55 31.12 -52.97
N ASP A 188 -2.59 30.82 -54.25
CA ASP A 188 -3.61 30.05 -54.93
C ASP A 188 -3.63 28.62 -54.34
N MET A 189 -4.67 28.29 -53.57
CA MET A 189 -4.93 26.94 -53.07
C MET A 189 -6.27 26.46 -53.63
N ASN A 190 -6.22 26.06 -54.90
CA ASN A 190 -7.06 24.99 -55.41
C ASN A 190 -6.72 23.70 -54.68
N HIS A 191 -7.66 23.14 -53.89
CA HIS A 191 -7.90 21.71 -53.91
C HIS A 191 -9.26 21.33 -53.34
N ASP A 192 -10.09 20.85 -54.26
CA ASP A 192 -11.11 19.81 -54.15
C ASP A 192 -11.64 19.44 -52.77
N SER A 193 -12.93 19.72 -52.63
CA SER A 193 -13.83 19.08 -51.68
C SER A 193 -13.94 17.59 -51.97
N PRO A 194 -13.95 16.75 -50.92
CA PRO A 194 -14.90 15.65 -50.92
C PRO A 194 -15.90 15.79 -49.78
N SER A 195 -17.16 15.81 -50.20
CA SER A 195 -18.38 15.54 -49.44
C SER A 195 -18.19 14.44 -48.40
N ARG A 196 -18.22 14.81 -47.11
CA ARG A 196 -18.35 13.86 -46.01
C ARG A 196 -19.79 13.86 -45.50
N VAL A 197 -20.44 12.74 -45.78
CA VAL A 197 -21.74 12.30 -45.28
C VAL A 197 -21.81 12.43 -43.75
N SER A 198 -22.70 13.29 -43.29
CA SER A 198 -23.12 13.39 -41.89
C SER A 198 -23.82 12.11 -41.47
N ARG A 199 -23.16 11.29 -40.64
CA ARG A 199 -23.82 10.23 -39.88
C ARG A 199 -23.39 10.36 -38.42
N ALA A 200 -24.20 11.05 -37.64
CA ALA A 200 -24.08 11.08 -36.19
C ALA A 200 -24.64 9.79 -35.60
N PRO A 201 -23.93 9.11 -34.69
CA PRO A 201 -24.56 8.32 -33.66
C PRO A 201 -24.54 9.08 -32.35
N SER A 202 -25.73 9.33 -31.81
CA SER A 202 -25.95 9.63 -30.40
C SER A 202 -25.47 8.45 -29.57
N VAL A 203 -24.40 8.64 -28.81
CA VAL A 203 -23.97 7.69 -27.78
C VAL A 203 -24.09 8.39 -26.44
N SER A 204 -25.05 7.93 -25.65
CA SER A 204 -25.22 8.27 -24.25
C SER A 204 -23.96 7.90 -23.48
N PHE A 205 -23.34 8.90 -22.87
CA PHE A 205 -22.16 8.75 -22.01
C PHE A 205 -22.62 8.16 -20.67
N SER A 206 -22.64 6.83 -20.58
CA SER A 206 -22.80 6.14 -19.30
C SER A 206 -21.46 6.11 -18.57
N LEU A 207 -21.37 6.84 -17.46
CA LEU A 207 -20.24 6.81 -16.52
C LEU A 207 -20.24 5.48 -15.75
N ASN A 208 -19.89 4.39 -16.44
CA ASN A 208 -19.49 3.16 -15.78
C ASN A 208 -17.98 3.18 -15.61
N SER A 209 -17.55 3.35 -14.36
CA SER A 209 -16.19 3.07 -13.90
C SER A 209 -15.82 1.64 -14.28
N THR A 210 -15.08 1.50 -15.38
CA THR A 210 -14.51 0.22 -15.83
C THR A 210 -13.56 -0.30 -14.76
N ILE A 211 -14.08 -1.23 -13.96
CA ILE A 211 -13.33 -2.28 -13.29
C ILE A 211 -12.42 -2.91 -14.36
N TRP A 212 -11.11 -2.75 -14.19
CA TRP A 212 -10.13 -3.44 -15.00
C TRP A 212 -10.04 -4.87 -14.47
N ASP A 213 -10.99 -5.71 -14.88
CA ASP A 213 -10.82 -7.17 -14.87
C ASP A 213 -9.80 -7.52 -15.95
N ASP A 214 -8.56 -7.72 -15.52
CA ASP A 214 -7.47 -8.28 -16.31
C ASP A 214 -7.64 -9.82 -16.33
N HIS A 215 -8.63 -10.30 -17.09
CA HIS A 215 -8.70 -11.69 -17.50
C HIS A 215 -7.83 -11.86 -18.74
N SER A 216 -6.62 -12.38 -18.57
CA SER A 216 -5.77 -12.87 -19.66
C SER A 216 -4.81 -13.95 -19.16
N ASP A 217 -5.18 -15.19 -19.47
CA ASP A 217 -4.33 -16.35 -19.73
C ASP A 217 -3.27 -16.76 -18.70
N VAL A 218 -3.66 -17.73 -17.88
CA VAL A 218 -2.74 -18.75 -17.32
C VAL A 218 -3.07 -20.08 -18.01
N HIS A 219 -2.61 -20.23 -19.25
CA HIS A 219 -2.45 -21.53 -19.90
C HIS A 219 -0.97 -21.70 -20.29
N GLU A 220 -0.15 -22.12 -19.33
CA GLU A 220 1.00 -22.95 -19.69
C GLU A 220 1.32 -23.96 -18.58
N ARG A 221 1.40 -25.20 -19.05
CA ARG A 221 1.57 -26.44 -18.31
C ARG A 221 2.99 -26.54 -17.76
N LEU A 222 3.12 -26.82 -16.47
CA LEU A 222 4.18 -27.69 -15.97
C LEU A 222 3.53 -28.92 -15.37
N ALA A 223 3.60 -30.00 -16.15
CA ALA A 223 3.39 -31.34 -15.67
C ALA A 223 4.55 -31.69 -14.74
N LEU A 224 4.28 -31.83 -13.45
CA LEU A 224 5.10 -32.66 -12.57
C LEU A 224 4.22 -33.71 -11.90
N SER A 225 4.77 -34.90 -11.96
CA SER A 225 4.20 -36.22 -11.74
C SER A 225 3.63 -36.41 -10.34
N THR A 226 2.46 -37.04 -10.34
CA THR A 226 1.85 -37.87 -9.30
C THR A 226 2.86 -38.56 -8.40
N MET A 227 2.70 -38.41 -7.09
CA MET A 227 2.90 -39.47 -6.12
C MET A 227 1.97 -39.22 -4.93
N GLU A 228 0.73 -39.70 -5.06
CA GLU A 228 -0.21 -39.84 -3.96
C GLU A 228 0.37 -40.86 -2.96
N GLN A 229 0.63 -40.42 -1.73
CA GLN A 229 0.69 -41.30 -0.57
C GLN A 229 -0.52 -41.01 0.31
N SER A 230 -1.49 -41.90 0.17
CA SER A 230 -2.63 -42.07 1.05
C SER A 230 -2.14 -42.49 2.44
N HIS A 231 -2.23 -41.58 3.41
CA HIS A 231 -2.22 -41.94 4.82
C HIS A 231 -3.61 -41.66 5.40
N ASN A 232 -4.37 -42.76 5.48
CA ASN A 232 -5.48 -42.95 6.41
C ASN A 232 -5.01 -42.57 7.83
N VAL A 233 -5.66 -41.59 8.45
CA VAL A 233 -5.65 -41.45 9.90
C VAL A 233 -7.06 -41.73 10.38
N GLU A 234 -7.17 -42.89 11.02
CA GLU A 234 -8.37 -43.42 11.66
C GLU A 234 -8.91 -42.45 12.69
N THR A 235 -10.18 -42.07 12.52
CA THR A 235 -11.02 -41.49 13.56
C THR A 235 -11.30 -42.54 14.64
N PRO A 236 -11.01 -42.29 15.93
CA PRO A 236 -11.51 -43.16 16.97
C PRO A 236 -12.95 -42.80 17.30
N THR A 237 -13.81 -43.75 16.98
CA THR A 237 -15.17 -43.97 17.48
C THR A 237 -15.28 -43.66 18.97
N ARG A 238 -16.09 -42.66 19.36
CA ARG A 238 -16.45 -42.44 20.76
C ARG A 238 -17.93 -42.80 20.99
N SER A 239 -18.08 -44.06 21.38
CA SER A 239 -19.03 -44.61 22.36
C SER A 239 -19.98 -43.61 23.03
N SER A 240 -21.27 -43.87 22.79
CA SER A 240 -22.42 -43.73 23.69
C SER A 240 -22.10 -43.82 25.19
N LEU A 241 -22.77 -42.98 26.01
CA LEU A 241 -23.29 -43.26 27.37
C LEU A 241 -24.02 -42.00 27.95
N PRO A 242 -24.76 -42.09 29.09
CA PRO A 242 -26.22 -41.93 29.11
C PRO A 242 -26.71 -40.61 29.76
N GLN A 243 -28.02 -40.38 29.61
CA GLN A 243 -28.82 -39.51 30.48
C GLN A 243 -28.69 -39.92 31.95
N SER A 244 -28.45 -38.95 32.84
CA SER A 244 -28.69 -39.06 34.29
C SER A 244 -28.63 -37.69 34.98
N HIS A 245 -29.78 -37.30 35.51
CA HIS A 245 -30.01 -36.64 36.79
C HIS A 245 -29.36 -35.28 37.11
N SER A 246 -30.24 -34.28 37.16
CA SER A 246 -30.13 -33.04 37.92
C SER A 246 -29.86 -33.34 39.40
N GLU A 247 -28.69 -32.94 39.90
CA GLU A 247 -28.39 -32.92 41.33
C GLU A 247 -27.87 -31.52 41.70
N LEU A 248 -28.54 -30.92 42.67
CA LEU A 248 -28.29 -29.59 43.22
C LEU A 248 -26.90 -29.55 43.88
N VAL A 249 -25.98 -28.78 43.30
CA VAL A 249 -24.68 -28.47 43.91
C VAL A 249 -24.84 -27.26 44.84
N PRO A 250 -24.43 -27.34 46.12
CA PRO A 250 -24.47 -26.21 47.04
C PRO A 250 -23.36 -25.20 46.72
N ASP A 251 -23.71 -23.91 46.83
CA ASP A 251 -22.81 -22.77 46.84
C ASP A 251 -21.70 -22.96 47.89
N ASN A 252 -20.51 -23.32 47.43
CA ASN A 252 -19.26 -23.19 48.20
C ASN A 252 -18.41 -22.13 47.51
N GLN A 253 -18.73 -20.86 47.80
CA GLN A 253 -17.79 -19.77 47.57
C GLN A 253 -16.57 -19.98 48.47
N PRO A 254 -15.34 -20.03 47.93
CA PRO A 254 -14.15 -19.88 48.73
C PRO A 254 -14.15 -18.43 49.24
N THR A 255 -14.47 -18.25 50.51
CA THR A 255 -14.23 -17.01 51.22
C THR A 255 -12.75 -16.67 51.09
N CYS A 256 -12.47 -15.56 50.40
CA CYS A 256 -11.16 -14.95 50.29
C CYS A 256 -10.68 -14.56 51.69
N ALA A 257 -10.08 -15.51 52.41
CA ALA A 257 -9.33 -15.22 53.61
C ALA A 257 -8.05 -14.47 53.21
N ASP A 258 -7.88 -13.31 53.85
CA ASP A 258 -6.79 -12.36 53.71
C ASP A 258 -5.41 -13.03 53.60
N SER A 259 -4.92 -13.23 52.38
CA SER A 259 -3.49 -13.34 52.14
C SER A 259 -2.92 -11.93 52.14
N PRO A 260 -2.08 -11.55 53.12
CA PRO A 260 -1.50 -10.21 53.15
C PRO A 260 -0.72 -10.00 51.86
N ALA A 261 -1.07 -8.93 51.13
CA ALA A 261 -0.39 -8.56 49.91
C ALA A 261 1.13 -8.51 50.17
N PRO A 262 1.96 -9.14 49.32
CA PRO A 262 3.39 -9.18 49.52
C PRO A 262 3.92 -7.76 49.64
N SER A 263 4.64 -7.49 50.72
CA SER A 263 5.20 -6.15 50.96
C SER A 263 6.13 -5.75 49.81
N LEU A 264 6.17 -4.46 49.47
CA LEU A 264 7.04 -3.91 48.42
C LEU A 264 8.51 -4.38 48.50
N PRO A 265 9.16 -4.50 49.68
CA PRO A 265 10.51 -5.05 49.74
C PRO A 265 10.59 -6.52 49.33
N THR A 266 9.58 -7.34 49.67
CA THR A 266 9.50 -8.75 49.22
C THR A 266 9.40 -8.84 47.70
N LEU A 267 8.61 -7.95 47.06
CA LEU A 267 8.52 -7.87 45.61
C LEU A 267 9.85 -7.44 44.96
N MET A 268 10.57 -6.49 45.56
CA MET A 268 11.87 -6.04 45.07
C MET A 268 12.95 -7.12 45.17
N ASP A 269 12.95 -7.92 46.24
CA ASP A 269 13.87 -9.04 46.38
C ASP A 269 13.56 -10.18 45.41
N MET A 270 12.27 -10.46 45.15
CA MET A 270 11.86 -11.39 44.09
C MET A 270 12.31 -10.89 42.70
N LEU A 271 12.24 -9.58 42.45
CA LEU A 271 12.69 -9.00 41.17
C LEU A 271 14.21 -9.10 41.01
N LYS A 272 14.97 -8.85 42.08
CA LYS A 272 16.43 -9.00 42.10
C LYS A 272 16.88 -10.43 41.81
N ASP A 273 16.16 -11.44 42.32
CA ASP A 273 16.48 -12.85 42.05
C ASP A 273 16.03 -13.31 40.65
N ALA A 274 14.96 -12.72 40.10
CA ALA A 274 14.46 -13.06 38.77
C ALA A 274 15.34 -12.51 37.63
N THR A 275 15.96 -11.35 37.82
CA THR A 275 16.76 -10.67 36.80
C THR A 275 17.95 -11.50 36.27
N PRO A 276 18.82 -12.11 37.11
CA PRO A 276 19.92 -12.94 36.62
C PRO A 276 19.43 -14.21 35.91
N ARG A 277 18.31 -14.80 36.36
CA ARG A 277 17.73 -15.98 35.70
C ARG A 277 17.26 -15.66 34.28
N MET A 278 16.72 -14.45 34.07
CA MET A 278 16.34 -13.99 32.73
C MET A 278 17.54 -13.75 31.82
N THR A 279 18.65 -13.22 32.34
CA THR A 279 19.87 -13.02 31.55
C THR A 279 20.52 -14.34 31.15
N ASP A 280 20.57 -15.32 32.06
CA ASP A 280 21.12 -16.65 31.79
C ASP A 280 20.28 -17.40 30.74
N LEU A 281 18.95 -17.26 30.82
CA LEU A 281 18.03 -17.84 29.84
C LEU A 281 18.22 -17.19 28.46
N THR A 282 18.38 -15.87 28.40
CA THR A 282 18.64 -15.13 27.15
C THR A 282 19.97 -15.56 26.53
N GLN A 283 21.01 -15.75 27.36
CA GLN A 283 22.31 -16.21 26.90
C GLN A 283 22.27 -17.66 26.40
N SER A 284 21.50 -18.53 27.06
CA SER A 284 21.26 -19.92 26.63
C SER A 284 20.49 -20.01 25.31
N LEU A 285 19.54 -19.10 25.06
CA LEU A 285 18.85 -19.05 23.77
C LEU A 285 19.77 -18.61 22.63
N ARG A 286 20.65 -17.64 22.89
CA ARG A 286 21.62 -17.16 21.90
C ARG A 286 22.64 -18.25 21.51
N THR A 287 23.03 -19.13 22.43
CA THR A 287 23.90 -20.27 22.09
C THR A 287 23.16 -21.36 21.30
N MET A 288 21.83 -21.48 21.45
CA MET A 288 21.02 -22.44 20.70
C MET A 288 20.67 -21.98 19.26
N GLU A 289 20.88 -20.71 18.92
CA GLU A 289 20.50 -20.09 17.63
C GLU A 289 21.25 -20.70 16.42
N HIS A 290 22.32 -21.48 16.66
CA HIS A 290 23.14 -22.09 15.61
C HIS A 290 22.82 -23.55 15.27
N SER A 291 21.81 -24.18 15.87
CA SER A 291 21.53 -25.61 15.66
C SER A 291 20.14 -25.81 15.02
N THR A 292 20.16 -26.14 13.73
CA THR A 292 19.03 -26.22 12.79
C THR A 292 18.26 -27.54 12.90
N GLU A 293 17.37 -27.66 13.89
CA GLU A 293 16.42 -28.78 13.97
C GLU A 293 14.98 -28.26 14.12
N PRO A 294 14.01 -28.77 13.34
CA PRO A 294 12.65 -28.22 13.22
C PRO A 294 11.79 -28.38 14.48
N LEU A 295 12.13 -29.29 15.40
CA LEU A 295 11.48 -29.40 16.72
C LEU A 295 11.70 -28.16 17.62
N LYS A 296 12.64 -27.28 17.27
CA LYS A 296 12.95 -26.09 18.05
C LYS A 296 12.02 -24.91 17.78
N GLN A 297 11.33 -24.86 16.64
CA GLN A 297 10.52 -23.68 16.28
C GLN A 297 9.36 -23.46 17.29
N ALA A 298 8.69 -24.53 17.70
CA ALA A 298 7.62 -24.44 18.72
C ALA A 298 8.15 -24.05 20.10
N ALA A 299 9.36 -24.49 20.46
CA ALA A 299 10.02 -24.09 21.70
C ALA A 299 10.45 -22.62 21.66
N TYR A 300 10.99 -22.15 20.53
CA TYR A 300 11.31 -20.74 20.30
C TYR A 300 10.07 -19.85 20.36
N ASP A 301 8.96 -20.25 19.73
CA ASP A 301 7.70 -19.51 19.79
C ASP A 301 7.15 -19.43 21.23
N GLY A 302 7.30 -20.51 22.01
CA GLY A 302 6.92 -20.54 23.42
C GLY A 302 7.76 -19.57 24.26
N VAL A 303 9.07 -19.60 24.10
CA VAL A 303 10.00 -18.72 24.81
C VAL A 303 9.79 -17.25 24.42
N LEU A 304 9.56 -16.97 23.13
CA LEU A 304 9.30 -15.62 22.66
C LEU A 304 8.01 -15.05 23.27
N LYS A 305 6.95 -15.86 23.38
CA LYS A 305 5.71 -15.48 24.09
C LYS A 305 5.95 -15.20 25.58
N CYS A 306 6.80 -16.00 26.23
CA CYS A 306 7.17 -15.76 27.63
C CYS A 306 7.92 -14.42 27.81
N MET A 307 8.84 -14.09 26.90
CA MET A 307 9.54 -12.80 26.91
C MET A 307 8.59 -11.62 26.68
N GLU A 308 7.64 -11.76 25.77
CA GLU A 308 6.62 -10.74 25.51
C GLU A 308 5.71 -10.50 26.73
N ALA A 309 5.30 -11.58 27.41
CA ALA A 309 4.53 -11.49 28.65
C ALA A 309 5.31 -10.80 29.78
N ALA A 310 6.61 -11.12 29.92
CA ALA A 310 7.48 -10.47 30.92
C ALA A 310 7.62 -8.95 30.65
N ALA A 311 7.83 -8.56 29.38
CA ALA A 311 7.90 -7.15 29.00
C ALA A 311 6.57 -6.41 29.25
N MET A 312 5.42 -7.08 29.09
CA MET A 312 4.12 -6.49 29.46
C MET A 312 4.00 -6.28 30.97
N LEU A 313 4.45 -7.23 31.80
CA LEU A 313 4.44 -7.08 33.26
C LEU A 313 5.34 -5.93 33.72
N GLU A 314 6.54 -5.79 33.13
CA GLU A 314 7.45 -4.69 33.43
C GLU A 314 6.81 -3.32 33.14
N ARG A 315 6.12 -3.18 32.00
CA ARG A 315 5.36 -1.96 31.67
C ARG A 315 4.21 -1.69 32.64
N GLN A 316 3.55 -2.73 33.14
CA GLN A 316 2.49 -2.58 34.13
C GLN A 316 3.05 -2.12 35.48
N LEU A 317 4.16 -2.72 35.93
CA LEU A 317 4.85 -2.31 37.17
C LEU A 317 5.35 -0.86 37.08
N ALA A 318 5.91 -0.44 35.95
CA ALA A 318 6.32 0.95 35.72
C ALA A 318 5.13 1.94 35.84
N ARG A 319 3.95 1.57 35.34
CA ARG A 319 2.73 2.38 35.48
C ARG A 319 2.29 2.47 36.94
N VAL A 320 2.32 1.37 37.69
CA VAL A 320 1.96 1.37 39.12
C VAL A 320 2.94 2.23 39.92
N ALA A 321 4.24 2.08 39.69
CA ALA A 321 5.28 2.88 40.35
C ALA A 321 5.13 4.39 40.07
N SER A 322 4.76 4.76 38.84
CA SER A 322 4.51 6.17 38.48
C SER A 322 3.27 6.76 39.16
N ARG A 323 2.27 5.92 39.50
CA ARG A 323 1.05 6.36 40.19
C ARG A 323 1.23 6.46 41.71
N SER A 324 2.17 5.72 42.30
CA SER A 324 2.46 5.75 43.73
C SER A 324 3.41 6.87 44.16
N ALA A 325 3.83 7.74 43.24
CA ALA A 325 4.69 8.90 43.54
C ALA A 325 3.97 10.27 43.54
N PRO A 326 2.76 10.45 44.13
CA PRO A 326 2.28 11.80 44.35
C PRO A 326 2.89 12.36 45.64
N HIS A 327 3.43 13.58 45.52
CA HIS A 327 3.31 14.61 46.56
C HIS A 327 4.35 14.68 47.72
N LEU A 328 5.65 14.50 47.48
CA LEU A 328 6.68 14.79 48.51
C LEU A 328 7.81 15.76 48.11
N LEU A 329 7.70 16.51 47.00
CA LEU A 329 8.68 17.53 46.63
C LEU A 329 8.04 18.85 46.19
N GLU A 330 7.11 19.36 46.98
CA GLU A 330 6.69 20.77 46.89
C GLU A 330 7.10 21.49 48.18
N GLY A 331 8.41 21.42 48.46
CA GLY A 331 9.07 22.18 49.52
C GLY A 331 9.46 23.56 49.01
N ASP A 332 8.64 24.54 49.36
CA ASP A 332 9.07 25.75 50.05
C ASP A 332 10.16 26.62 49.36
N VAL A 333 9.77 27.35 48.32
CA VAL A 333 10.56 28.50 47.82
C VAL A 333 9.64 29.69 47.58
N ARG A 334 9.11 30.30 48.64
CA ARG A 334 8.50 31.64 48.55
C ARG A 334 8.40 32.33 49.92
N THR A 335 9.48 33.02 50.31
CA THR A 335 9.39 34.26 51.10
C THR A 335 10.75 34.97 51.15
N ARG A 336 10.99 35.86 50.16
CA ARG A 336 11.83 37.04 50.31
C ARG A 336 11.26 38.16 49.44
N ARG A 337 10.51 39.05 50.07
CA ARG A 337 10.44 40.47 49.71
C ARG A 337 10.12 41.28 50.93
#